data_AF-A0A9X1D388-F1
#
_entry.id   AF-A0A9X1D388-F1
#
_cell.length_a   1.000
_cell.length_b   1.000
_cell.length_c   1.000
_cell.angle_alpha   90.00
_cell.angle_beta   90.00
_cell.angle_gamma   90.00
#
_symmetry.space_group_name_H-M   'P 1'
#
loop_
_entity.id
_entity.type
_entity.pdbx_description
1 polymer ?
#
loop_
_entity_poly.entity_id
_entity_poly.type
_entity_poly.pdbx_seq_one_letter_code
_entity_poly.pdbx_strand_id
1 'polypeptide(L)'
;MLSPGSMSKGHCRQPDSPSNAREGRLRCPQWTACRTTVKDILWVEGWPVSYESYAVEDRECIADAPAVGQLRRSGVIFVGQTTYPEFGWEAVTDSPRRGITRNPWDATKTPGGSSGGAAVAAGR
;
A
#
# COMPACT_ATOMS: atom_id res chain seq x y z
N MET A 1 16.21 -18.57 -41.69
CA MET A 1 16.30 -17.18 -41.22
C MET A 1 15.06 -16.89 -40.37
N LEU A 2 15.18 -17.01 -39.05
CA LEU A 2 14.15 -16.62 -38.09
C LEU A 2 14.72 -15.40 -37.36
N SER A 3 14.13 -14.22 -37.55
CA SER A 3 14.50 -13.03 -36.77
C SER A 3 13.84 -13.12 -35.38
N PRO A 4 14.58 -12.92 -34.28
CA PRO A 4 13.97 -12.91 -32.95
C PRO A 4 13.20 -11.60 -32.74
N GLY A 5 11.90 -11.71 -32.47
CA GLY A 5 11.07 -10.57 -32.05
C GLY A 5 11.50 -10.10 -30.67
N SER A 6 11.93 -8.84 -30.57
CA SER A 6 12.21 -8.20 -29.28
C SER A 6 10.88 -7.90 -28.57
N MET A 7 10.66 -8.53 -27.41
CA MET A 7 9.68 -8.05 -26.45
C MET A 7 10.13 -6.65 -26.00
N SER A 8 9.48 -5.60 -26.52
CA SER A 8 9.66 -4.26 -25.99
C SER A 8 9.02 -4.23 -24.59
N LYS A 9 9.84 -3.91 -23.58
CA LYS A 9 9.37 -3.66 -22.22
C LYS A 9 8.32 -2.55 -22.29
N GLY A 10 7.05 -2.87 -22.06
CA GLY A 10 5.96 -1.91 -22.07
C GLY A 10 6.20 -0.82 -21.03
N HIS A 11 6.80 0.29 -21.43
CA HIS A 11 6.96 1.46 -20.58
C HIS A 11 5.59 2.12 -20.37
N CYS A 12 5.28 2.52 -19.13
CA CYS A 12 4.13 3.36 -18.88
C CYS A 12 4.33 4.69 -19.64
N ARG A 13 3.52 4.93 -20.69
CA ARG A 13 3.52 6.20 -21.40
C ARG A 13 3.00 7.26 -20.43
N GLN A 14 3.81 8.29 -20.21
CA GLN A 14 3.32 9.53 -19.61
C GLN A 14 2.22 10.09 -20.53
N PRO A 15 1.15 10.69 -19.98
CA PRO A 15 0.12 11.27 -20.82
C PRO A 15 0.72 12.39 -21.68
N ASP A 16 0.53 12.31 -23.00
CA ASP A 16 1.04 13.29 -23.98
C ASP A 16 0.43 14.70 -23.81
N SER A 17 -0.59 14.84 -22.95
CA SER A 17 -1.24 16.11 -22.65
C SER A 17 -1.89 16.15 -21.25
N PRO A 18 -2.02 17.33 -20.63
CA PRO A 18 -2.72 17.50 -19.35
C PRO A 18 -4.24 17.20 -19.42
N SER A 19 -4.83 17.10 -20.61
CA SER A 19 -6.24 16.68 -20.78
C SER A 19 -6.43 15.19 -20.48
N ASN A 20 -5.46 14.34 -20.85
CA ASN A 20 -5.53 12.89 -20.62
C ASN A 20 -5.34 12.53 -19.13
N ALA A 21 -4.71 13.41 -18.35
CA ALA A 21 -4.64 13.29 -16.90
C ALA A 21 -6.00 13.54 -16.22
N ARG A 22 -6.89 14.33 -16.83
CA ARG A 22 -8.24 14.64 -16.31
C ARG A 22 -9.27 13.55 -16.64
N GLU A 23 -9.04 12.75 -17.69
CA GLU A 23 -9.95 11.69 -18.13
C GLU A 23 -9.77 10.32 -17.43
N GLY A 24 -9.07 10.26 -16.30
CA GLY A 24 -8.97 9.03 -15.49
C GLY A 24 -8.22 7.86 -16.16
N ARG A 25 -7.46 8.13 -17.22
CA ARG A 25 -6.83 7.12 -18.07
C ARG A 25 -5.34 6.90 -17.77
N LEU A 26 -4.92 6.98 -16.51
CA LEU A 26 -3.58 6.58 -16.07
C LEU A 26 -3.51 5.08 -15.76
N ARG A 27 -4.04 4.23 -16.65
CA ARG A 27 -3.87 2.77 -16.48
C ARG A 27 -2.50 2.39 -17.02
N CYS A 28 -1.54 2.16 -16.14
CA CYS A 28 -0.30 1.49 -16.53
C CYS A 28 -0.58 -0.02 -16.52
N PRO A 29 -0.56 -0.72 -17.68
CA PRO A 29 -0.90 -2.14 -17.74
C PRO A 29 -0.01 -3.00 -16.83
N GLN A 30 1.25 -2.58 -16.64
CA GLN A 30 2.23 -3.23 -15.77
C GLN A 30 1.80 -3.31 -14.30
N TRP A 31 0.99 -2.36 -13.81
CA TRP A 31 0.56 -2.31 -12.40
C TRP A 31 -0.81 -2.97 -12.17
N THR A 32 -1.54 -3.32 -13.23
CA THR A 32 -2.93 -3.82 -13.15
C THR A 32 -3.05 -5.19 -12.46
N ALA A 33 -1.96 -5.96 -12.41
CA ALA A 33 -1.90 -7.23 -11.68
C ALA A 33 -1.15 -7.14 -10.34
N CYS A 34 -0.58 -5.97 -10.00
CA CYS A 34 0.18 -5.80 -8.78
C CYS A 34 -0.75 -5.65 -7.59
N ARG A 35 -0.43 -6.39 -6.52
CA ARG A 35 -1.12 -6.33 -5.24
C ARG A 35 -0.22 -5.65 -4.22
N THR A 36 -0.79 -4.78 -3.40
CA THR A 36 -0.08 -4.20 -2.26
C THR A 36 -0.99 -4.12 -1.06
N THR A 37 -0.39 -4.19 0.12
CA THR A 37 -1.01 -3.74 1.36
C THR A 37 -0.90 -2.23 1.48
N VAL A 38 -1.73 -1.65 2.34
CA VAL A 38 -1.68 -0.23 2.72
C VAL A 38 -1.55 -0.14 4.24
N LYS A 39 -0.63 0.66 4.74
CA LYS A 39 -0.49 0.85 6.20
C LYS A 39 -1.70 1.60 6.76
N ASP A 40 -2.22 1.23 7.94
CA ASP A 40 -3.40 1.83 8.61
C ASP A 40 -3.20 3.28 9.11
N ILE A 41 -2.34 4.03 8.43
CA ILE A 41 -2.10 5.47 8.58
C ILE A 41 -2.43 6.22 7.28
N LEU A 42 -2.43 5.51 6.14
CA LEU A 42 -2.73 6.07 4.84
C LEU A 42 -4.22 5.91 4.57
N TRP A 43 -4.87 7.03 4.28
CA TRP A 43 -6.29 7.05 4.01
C TRP A 43 -6.60 6.34 2.70
N VAL A 44 -7.54 5.42 2.75
CA VAL A 44 -8.10 4.71 1.60
C VAL A 44 -9.60 4.97 1.64
N GLU A 45 -10.15 5.55 0.58
CA GLU A 45 -11.58 5.87 0.50
C GLU A 45 -12.44 4.62 0.79
N GLY A 46 -13.36 4.76 1.73
CA GLY A 46 -14.26 3.71 2.21
C GLY A 46 -13.63 2.72 3.19
N TRP A 47 -12.38 2.91 3.61
CA TRP A 47 -11.74 2.09 4.66
C TRP A 47 -11.58 2.91 5.94
N PRO A 48 -11.67 2.30 7.13
CA PRO A 48 -11.37 2.99 8.39
C PRO A 48 -9.89 3.34 8.48
N VAL A 49 -9.55 4.39 9.23
CA VAL A 49 -8.17 4.68 9.64
C VAL A 49 -8.12 4.80 11.15
N SER A 50 -7.47 3.84 11.81
CA SER A 50 -7.50 3.77 13.28
C SER A 50 -6.28 4.39 13.95
N TYR A 51 -5.25 4.68 13.16
CA TYR A 51 -3.91 5.03 13.63
C TYR A 51 -3.31 4.04 14.67
N GLU A 52 -3.86 2.82 14.71
CA GLU A 52 -3.58 1.79 15.71
C GLU A 52 -3.81 2.25 17.16
N SER A 53 -4.62 3.31 17.36
CA SER A 53 -4.88 3.94 18.65
C SER A 53 -6.35 3.88 19.05
N TYR A 54 -6.65 3.59 20.31
CA TYR A 54 -8.01 3.73 20.84
C TYR A 54 -8.46 5.20 20.99
N ALA A 55 -7.54 6.17 20.86
CA ALA A 55 -7.89 7.59 20.88
C ALA A 55 -8.55 8.07 19.57
N VAL A 56 -8.54 7.24 18.53
CA VAL A 56 -9.18 7.54 17.24
C VAL A 56 -10.41 6.65 17.08
N GLU A 57 -11.54 7.26 16.74
CA GLU A 57 -12.77 6.52 16.41
C GLU A 57 -12.64 5.82 15.06
N ASP A 58 -13.25 4.63 14.93
CA ASP A 58 -13.29 3.91 13.66
C ASP A 58 -14.27 4.60 12.71
N ARG A 59 -13.72 5.51 11.88
CA ARG A 59 -14.45 6.21 10.82
C ARG A 59 -13.81 5.95 9.48
N GLU A 60 -14.65 5.67 8.48
CA GLU A 60 -14.22 5.50 7.11
C GLU A 60 -13.67 6.81 6.53
N CYS A 61 -12.57 6.71 5.80
CA CYS A 61 -12.02 7.84 5.06
C CYS A 61 -12.95 8.19 3.89
N ILE A 62 -13.24 9.48 3.75
CA ILE A 62 -14.06 10.00 2.64
C ILE A 62 -13.29 10.19 1.33
N ALA A 63 -11.96 10.02 1.36
CA ALA A 63 -11.09 10.17 0.20
C ALA A 63 -9.77 9.40 0.39
N ASP A 64 -9.18 8.99 -0.73
CA ASP A 64 -7.82 8.45 -0.75
C ASP A 64 -6.79 9.53 -0.41
N ALA A 65 -5.74 9.15 0.34
CA ALA A 65 -4.52 9.94 0.41
C ALA A 65 -3.87 10.06 -0.98
N PRO A 66 -3.09 11.12 -1.27
CA PRO A 66 -2.55 11.35 -2.62
C PRO A 66 -1.80 10.15 -3.21
N ALA A 67 -0.97 9.45 -2.42
CA ALA A 67 -0.24 8.27 -2.86
C ALA A 67 -1.17 7.08 -3.16
N VAL A 68 -2.17 6.84 -2.31
CA VAL A 68 -3.18 5.79 -2.51
C VAL A 68 -3.97 6.06 -3.79
N GLY A 69 -4.41 7.31 -4.00
CA GLY A 69 -5.14 7.69 -5.20
C GLY A 69 -4.32 7.48 -6.48
N GLN A 70 -3.00 7.73 -6.45
CA GLN A 70 -2.13 7.44 -7.60
C GLN A 70 -2.02 5.93 -7.87
N LEU A 71 -1.82 5.11 -6.82
CA LEU A 71 -1.76 3.65 -6.96
C LEU A 71 -3.07 3.08 -7.49
N ARG A 72 -4.21 3.56 -6.97
CA ARG A 72 -5.55 3.18 -7.41
C ARG A 72 -5.77 3.50 -8.88
N ARG A 73 -5.44 4.73 -9.30
CA ARG A 73 -5.53 5.15 -10.73
C ARG A 73 -4.63 4.31 -11.64
N SER A 74 -3.47 3.91 -11.13
CA SER A 74 -2.51 3.05 -11.84
C SER A 74 -3.01 1.60 -12.04
N GLY A 75 -4.08 1.20 -11.34
CA GLY A 75 -4.67 -0.13 -11.43
C GLY A 75 -4.16 -1.12 -10.39
N VAL A 76 -3.42 -0.66 -9.37
CA VAL A 76 -2.96 -1.53 -8.26
C VAL A 76 -4.15 -2.00 -7.43
N ILE A 77 -4.12 -3.26 -7.01
CA ILE A 77 -5.15 -3.85 -6.14
C ILE A 77 -4.68 -3.79 -4.69
N PHE A 78 -5.43 -3.12 -3.83
CA PHE A 78 -5.18 -3.11 -2.39
C PHE A 78 -5.76 -4.38 -1.75
N VAL A 79 -4.91 -5.17 -1.08
CA VAL A 79 -5.33 -6.47 -0.49
C VAL A 79 -5.71 -6.38 0.98
N GLY A 80 -5.36 -5.29 1.65
CA GLY A 80 -5.73 -5.07 3.04
C GLY A 80 -4.87 -4.01 3.74
N GLN A 81 -5.27 -3.69 4.96
CA GLN A 81 -4.52 -2.80 5.84
C GLN A 81 -3.50 -3.58 6.68
N THR A 82 -2.33 -2.99 6.90
CA THR A 82 -1.29 -3.61 7.75
C THR A 82 -1.08 -2.85 9.04
N THR A 83 -0.93 -3.63 10.12
CA THR A 83 -0.62 -3.14 11.46
C THR A 83 0.72 -2.44 11.52
N TYR A 84 0.77 -1.45 12.39
CA TYR A 84 1.92 -0.63 12.69
C TYR A 84 1.84 -0.20 14.16
N PRO A 85 2.87 0.44 14.74
CA PRO A 85 2.74 0.90 16.10
C PRO A 85 1.81 2.10 16.22
N GLU A 86 1.24 2.31 17.40
CA GLU A 86 0.32 3.42 17.67
C GLU A 86 0.89 4.73 17.10
N PHE A 87 0.16 5.46 16.26
CA PHE A 87 0.60 6.69 15.57
C PHE A 87 1.92 6.62 14.78
N GLY A 88 2.59 5.48 14.71
CA GLY A 88 3.86 5.32 14.01
C GLY A 88 5.07 5.86 14.79
N TRP A 89 4.93 6.10 16.10
CA TRP A 89 5.92 6.84 16.89
C TRP A 89 7.15 6.01 17.28
N GLU A 90 7.11 4.69 17.13
CA GLU A 90 8.19 3.78 17.52
C GLU A 90 8.74 2.91 16.37
N ALA A 91 9.91 2.33 16.62
CA ALA A 91 10.63 1.45 15.69
C ALA A 91 10.38 -0.05 15.95
N VAL A 92 9.36 -0.39 16.74
CA VAL A 92 8.80 -1.73 16.86
C VAL A 92 7.34 -1.70 16.40
N THR A 93 6.66 -2.84 16.36
CA THR A 93 5.25 -2.91 15.91
C THR A 93 4.40 -3.49 17.02
N ASP A 94 4.20 -2.70 18.07
CA ASP A 94 3.16 -2.93 19.06
C ASP A 94 1.93 -2.05 18.80
N SER A 95 0.76 -2.67 18.65
CA SER A 95 -0.49 -1.94 18.47
C SER A 95 -1.40 -2.19 19.67
N PRO A 96 -1.88 -1.14 20.35
CA PRO A 96 -2.96 -1.25 21.32
C PRO A 96 -4.21 -1.95 20.76
N ARG A 97 -4.53 -1.71 19.48
CA ARG A 97 -5.74 -2.24 18.83
C ARG A 97 -5.60 -3.67 18.31
N ARG A 98 -4.41 -4.05 17.83
CA ARG A 98 -4.19 -5.30 17.08
C ARG A 98 -3.09 -6.20 17.65
N GLY A 99 -2.47 -5.78 18.76
CA GLY A 99 -1.41 -6.51 19.44
C GLY A 99 -0.05 -6.39 18.76
N ILE A 100 0.87 -7.26 19.16
CA ILE A 100 2.27 -7.24 18.71
C ILE A 100 2.41 -8.03 17.42
N THR A 101 2.91 -7.39 16.36
CA THR A 101 3.33 -8.11 15.15
C THR A 101 4.68 -8.78 15.40
N ARG A 102 4.81 -10.07 15.10
CA ARG A 102 6.04 -10.85 15.30
C ARG A 102 6.82 -11.05 14.02
N ASN A 103 8.13 -11.17 14.14
CA ASN A 103 9.01 -11.49 13.02
C ASN A 103 8.77 -12.96 12.59
N PRO A 104 8.45 -13.23 11.32
CA PRO A 104 8.14 -14.60 10.89
C PRO A 104 9.37 -15.50 10.81
N TRP A 105 10.60 -14.95 10.77
CA TRP A 105 11.83 -15.75 10.85
C TRP A 105 12.17 -16.18 12.28
N ASP A 106 11.74 -15.42 13.28
CA ASP A 106 11.96 -15.69 14.70
C ASP A 106 10.89 -14.97 15.55
N ALA A 107 9.90 -15.72 16.03
CA ALA A 107 8.77 -15.17 16.76
C ALA A 107 9.14 -14.51 18.10
N THR A 108 10.37 -14.71 18.60
CA THR A 108 10.89 -14.04 19.80
C THR A 108 11.36 -12.60 19.51
N LYS A 109 11.50 -12.23 18.22
CA LYS A 109 12.01 -10.93 17.78
C LYS A 109 10.92 -10.03 17.19
N THR A 110 11.21 -8.73 17.21
CA THR A 110 10.43 -7.72 16.50
C THR A 110 10.66 -7.81 14.98
N PRO A 111 9.64 -7.60 14.14
CA PRO A 111 9.81 -7.38 12.71
C PRO A 111 10.36 -5.96 12.39
N GLY A 112 10.61 -5.15 13.43
CA GLY A 112 10.92 -3.73 13.31
C GLY A 112 9.66 -2.88 13.23
N GLY A 113 9.86 -1.60 12.92
CA GLY A 113 8.80 -0.60 12.89
C GLY A 113 9.28 0.71 12.26
N SER A 114 8.37 1.64 11.98
CA SER A 114 6.95 1.51 12.27
C SER A 114 6.21 0.64 11.25
N SER A 115 6.77 0.32 10.09
CA SER A 115 6.07 -0.43 9.04
C SER A 115 6.19 -1.96 9.17
N GLY A 116 6.19 -2.50 10.39
CA GLY A 116 6.48 -3.93 10.60
C GLY A 116 5.41 -4.87 10.04
N GLY A 117 4.11 -4.55 10.16
CA GLY A 117 3.06 -5.39 9.55
C GLY A 117 3.17 -5.48 8.03
N ALA A 118 3.56 -4.39 7.37
CA ALA A 118 3.83 -4.39 5.94
C ALA A 118 5.08 -5.22 5.59
N ALA A 119 6.14 -5.11 6.39
CA ALA A 119 7.35 -5.92 6.21
C ALA A 119 7.07 -7.42 6.36
N VAL A 120 6.25 -7.81 7.34
CA VAL A 120 5.82 -9.20 7.55
C VAL A 120 4.96 -9.69 6.38
N ALA A 121 3.99 -8.88 5.93
CA ALA A 121 3.12 -9.24 4.80
C ALA A 121 3.88 -9.41 3.47
N ALA A 122 4.99 -8.70 3.29
CA ALA A 122 5.87 -8.83 2.13
C ALA A 122 6.96 -9.91 2.29
N GLY A 123 7.18 -10.38 3.52
CA GLY A 123 8.16 -11.40 3.85
C GLY A 123 7.82 -12.77 3.24
N ARG A 124 8.83 -13.62 3.09
CA ARG A 124 8.72 -14.99 2.56
C ARG A 124 9.18 -16.01 3.58
#